data_AF-A0A932TMB3-F1
#
_entry.id   AF-A0A932TMB3-F1
#
_cell.length_a   1.000
_cell.length_b   1.000
_cell.length_c   1.000
_cell.angle_alpha   90.00
_cell.angle_beta   90.00
_cell.angle_gamma   90.00
#
_symmetry.space_group_name_H-M   'P 1'
#
loop_
_entity.id
_entity.type
_entity.pdbx_description
1 polymer ?
#
loop_
_entity_poly.entity_id
_entity_poly.type
_entity_poly.pdbx_seq_one_letter_code
_entity_poly.pdbx_strand_id
1 'polypeptide(L)' 'GVQRLLNQARWDADRVRDDLRPYVIEHLGDPQAVLVIDETGFLKKGDQSVGVQRQ' A
#
# COMPACT_ATOMS: atom_id res chain seq x y z
N GLY A 1 3.82 -0.22 20.40
CA GLY A 1 4.33 -1.30 19.52
C GLY A 1 3.61 -1.26 18.19
N VAL A 2 4.29 -1.63 17.10
CA VAL A 2 3.78 -1.63 15.71
C VAL A 2 2.38 -2.23 15.58
N GLN A 3 2.03 -3.23 16.40
CA GLN A 3 0.67 -3.81 16.40
C GLN A 3 -0.45 -2.83 16.79
N ARG A 4 -0.20 -1.87 17.69
CA ARG A 4 -1.21 -0.84 18.04
C ARG A 4 -1.38 0.17 16.91
N LEU A 5 -0.28 0.50 16.21
CA LEU A 5 -0.31 1.35 15.03
C LEU A 5 -1.12 0.71 13.90
N LEU A 6 -0.88 -0.58 13.61
CA LEU A 6 -1.55 -1.28 12.51
C LEU A 6 -3.04 -1.58 12.77
N ASN A 7 -3.42 -1.85 14.03
CA ASN A 7 -4.80 -2.22 14.36
C ASN A 7 -5.69 -1.05 14.82
N GLN A 8 -5.11 0.11 15.19
CA GLN A 8 -5.87 1.23 15.76
C GLN A 8 -5.65 2.56 15.03
N ALA A 9 -4.70 2.66 14.10
CA ALA A 9 -4.57 3.86 13.29
C ALA A 9 -5.75 3.96 12.33
N ARG A 10 -6.52 5.05 12.43
CA ARG A 10 -7.41 5.46 11.35
C ARG A 10 -6.53 6.01 10.24
N TRP A 11 -6.50 5.32 9.12
CA TRP A 11 -5.85 5.80 7.91
C TRP A 11 -6.93 6.12 6.88
N ASP A 12 -6.74 7.26 6.24
CA ASP A 12 -7.53 7.68 5.10
C ASP A 12 -6.74 7.26 3.85
N ALA A 13 -7.31 6.31 3.09
CA ALA A 13 -6.63 5.73 1.94
C ALA A 13 -6.36 6.76 0.84
N ASP A 14 -7.28 7.71 0.65
CA ASP A 14 -7.12 8.77 -0.34
C ASP A 14 -5.99 9.71 0.10
N ARG A 15 -5.96 10.07 1.38
CA ARG A 15 -4.89 10.91 1.93
C ARG A 15 -3.52 10.25 1.82
N VAL A 16 -3.42 8.95 2.15
CA VAL A 16 -2.16 8.21 2.04
C VAL A 16 -1.71 8.10 0.59
N ARG A 17 -2.64 7.85 -0.35
CA ARG A 17 -2.33 7.85 -1.78
C ARG A 17 -1.78 9.20 -2.22
N ASP A 18 -2.45 10.28 -1.83
CA ASP A 18 -2.11 11.64 -2.26
C ASP A 18 -0.77 12.09 -1.67
N ASP A 19 -0.38 11.61 -0.49
CA ASP A 19 0.95 11.82 0.09
C ASP A 19 2.04 11.00 -0.63
N LEU A 20 1.75 9.75 -1.03
CA LEU A 20 2.72 8.86 -1.69
C LEU A 20 2.94 9.22 -3.17
N ARG A 21 1.92 9.74 -3.85
CA ARG A 21 1.99 10.02 -5.29
C ARG A 21 3.09 11.02 -5.67
N PRO A 22 3.27 12.18 -4.98
CA PRO A 22 4.38 13.10 -5.24
C PRO A 22 5.75 12.43 -5.12
N TYR A 23 5.96 11.63 -4.07
CA TYR A 23 7.21 10.89 -3.85
C TYR A 23 7.51 9.94 -5.02
N VAL A 24 6.52 9.18 -5.47
CA VAL A 24 6.67 8.26 -6.61
C VAL A 24 6.99 9.02 -7.89
N ILE A 25 6.30 10.13 -8.16
CA ILE A 25 6.55 10.95 -9.36
C ILE A 25 7.97 11.55 -9.31
N GLU A 26 8.40 12.05 -8.17
CA GLU A 26 9.74 12.64 -8.00
C GLU A 26 10.86 11.63 -8.27
N HIS A 27 10.69 10.38 -7.83
CA HIS A 27 11.77 9.39 -7.86
C HIS A 27 11.71 8.46 -9.06
N LEU A 28 10.51 8.21 -9.61
CA LEU A 28 10.27 7.21 -10.66
C LEU A 28 9.57 7.81 -11.90
N GLY A 29 9.19 9.09 -11.87
CA GLY A 29 8.54 9.76 -12.98
C GLY A 29 9.51 10.07 -14.11
N ASP A 30 9.23 9.54 -15.29
CA ASP A 30 9.93 9.86 -16.53
C ASP A 30 8.89 10.00 -17.67
N PRO A 31 8.94 11.03 -18.51
CA PRO A 31 8.02 11.20 -19.65
C PRO A 31 8.01 10.03 -20.64
N GLN A 32 9.06 9.22 -20.68
CA GLN A 32 9.21 8.03 -21.52
C GLN A 32 8.98 6.72 -20.76
N ALA A 33 8.72 6.76 -19.45
CA ALA A 33 8.44 5.56 -18.68
C ALA A 33 7.07 4.94 -19.05
N VAL A 34 7.00 3.61 -18.92
CA VAL A 34 5.76 2.85 -19.04
C VAL A 34 5.35 2.39 -17.64
N LEU A 35 4.15 2.81 -17.21
CA LEU A 35 3.56 2.31 -15.98
C LEU A 35 2.93 0.93 -16.25
N VAL A 36 3.49 -0.10 -15.63
CA VAL A 36 2.92 -1.45 -15.64
C VAL A 36 2.21 -1.68 -14.32
N ILE A 37 0.90 -1.88 -14.38
CA ILE A 37 0.09 -2.30 -13.23
C ILE A 37 -0.18 -3.78 -13.42
N ASP A 38 0.38 -4.60 -12.53
CA ASP A 38 0.06 -6.03 -12.45
C ASP A 38 -0.74 -6.31 -11.16
N GLU A 39 -1.69 -7.23 -11.24
CA GLU A 39 -2.46 -7.69 -10.10
C GLU A 39 -1.67 -8.77 -9.36
N THR A 40 -0.45 -8.47 -8.91
CA THR A 40 0.32 -9.39 -8.07
C THR A 40 -0.24 -9.37 -6.63
N GLY A 41 -1.46 -9.88 -6.47
CA GLY A 41 -2.05 -10.14 -5.17
C GLY A 41 -1.39 -11.38 -4.57
N PHE A 42 -0.55 -11.21 -3.55
CA PHE A 42 -0.22 -12.33 -2.68
C PHE A 42 -1.52 -12.82 -2.04
N LEU A 43 -1.90 -14.07 -2.31
CA LEU A 43 -2.96 -14.72 -1.57
C LEU A 43 -2.50 -14.76 -0.11
N LYS A 44 -3.07 -13.90 0.74
CA LYS A 44 -2.71 -13.85 2.15
C LYS A 44 -3.11 -15.19 2.77
N LYS A 45 -2.13 -16.06 2.96
CA LYS A 45 -2.32 -17.40 3.52
C LYS A 45 -1.46 -17.50 4.77
N GLY A 46 -2.09 -17.80 5.91
CA GLY A 46 -1.43 -17.94 7.20
C GLY A 46 -1.80 -16.87 8.22
N ASP A 47 -1.42 -17.14 9.47
CA ASP A 47 -1.64 -16.34 10.68
C ASP A 47 -0.66 -15.17 10.85
N GLN A 48 0.38 -15.10 10.00
CA GLN A 48 1.44 -14.09 10.10
C GLN A 48 1.29 -12.91 9.13
N SER A 49 0.28 -12.91 8.25
CA SER A 49 0.04 -11.83 7.30
C SER A 49 -0.95 -10.79 7.86
N VAL A 50 -0.62 -9.50 7.73
CA VAL A 50 -1.49 -8.38 8.14
C VAL A 50 -2.60 -8.11 7.11
N GLY A 51 -3.81 -7.83 7.59
CA GLY A 51 -4.97 -7.55 6.73
C GLY A 51 -5.58 -8.76 6.03
N VAL A 52 -5.44 -9.96 6.61
CA VAL A 52 -6.31 -11.11 6.29
C VAL A 52 -7.74 -10.76 6.71
N GLN A 53 -8.70 -10.95 5.81
CA GLN A 53 -10.12 -10.77 6.11
C GLN A 53 -10.52 -11.78 7.18
N ARG A 54 -11.12 -11.32 8.29
CA ARG A 54 -11.86 -12.23 9.18
C ARG A 54 -13.13 -12.66 8.45
N GLN A 55 -13.19 -13.92 8.03
CA GLN A 55 -14.45 -14.64 7.85
C GLN A 55 -14.84 -15.29 9.17
#